data_AF-A0A418URI4-F1
#
_entry.id   AF-A0A418URI4-F1
#
_cell.length_a   1.000
_cell.length_b   1.000
_cell.length_c   1.000
_cell.angle_alpha   90.00
_cell.angle_beta   90.00
_cell.angle_gamma   90.00
#
_symmetry.space_group_name_H-M   'P 1'
#
loop_
_entity.id
_entity.type
_entity.pdbx_description
1 polymer ?
#
loop_
_entity_poly.entity_id
_entity_poly.type
_entity_poly.pdbx_seq_one_letter_code
_entity_poly.pdbx_strand_id
1 'polypeptide(L)'
;MSNNQDTTTAPTAHGADHAPSTAADGSGDEARHYRHDPRDAAHVDLDAVNDQNHYALYAVMRLVAPLPAAEPERRQVVEESVAFVEASGVTTRGWYDIAGFRPDADLLVWWLDDDPEVLQDAYHRLRASALGRHLEPVWSCVGLHTPAEFNRRHIPACFGGVVPRDWLMVYPFVRSYDWYLLDPQERSRMMAEHGRHGFSQYPDVKGSTLATFGLSDYEWVLGFEADTLDRLEGVLHHQRYTEARLHVRVDTPFYTGRRVEPLEWAQRQPRV
;
A
#
# COMPACT_ATOMS: atom_id res chain seq x y z
N MET A 1 60.73 3.03 -24.00
CA MET A 1 62.08 3.29 -23.44
C MET A 1 62.10 4.71 -22.90
N SER A 2 62.82 4.92 -21.80
CA SER A 2 63.03 6.18 -21.03
C SER A 2 62.00 6.45 -19.93
N ASN A 3 62.31 6.21 -18.65
CA ASN A 3 63.25 6.84 -17.69
C ASN A 3 62.76 8.15 -17.06
N ASN A 4 62.65 8.06 -15.72
CA ASN A 4 62.63 9.08 -14.67
C ASN A 4 63.48 10.34 -14.90
N GLN A 5 63.00 11.48 -14.37
CA GLN A 5 63.58 12.26 -13.26
C GLN A 5 62.73 13.56 -13.07
N ASP A 6 62.05 13.80 -11.95
CA ASP A 6 62.49 14.25 -10.62
C ASP A 6 62.89 15.74 -10.55
N THR A 7 62.10 16.56 -9.85
CA THR A 7 62.55 17.80 -9.19
C THR A 7 61.79 18.01 -7.89
N THR A 8 62.56 17.95 -6.81
CA THR A 8 62.20 18.14 -5.40
C THR A 8 62.35 19.60 -4.98
N THR A 9 61.50 20.09 -4.07
CA THR A 9 61.86 21.12 -3.06
C THR A 9 60.97 20.98 -1.83
N ALA A 10 61.59 20.76 -0.66
CA ALA A 10 61.03 20.57 0.69
C ALA A 10 61.01 21.91 1.49
N PRO A 11 60.83 21.99 2.83
CA PRO A 11 60.32 21.06 3.87
C PRO A 11 59.22 21.74 4.76
N THR A 12 58.60 21.10 5.76
CA THR A 12 59.05 21.11 7.17
C THR A 12 58.35 20.04 7.98
N ALA A 13 59.11 19.42 8.88
CA ALA A 13 58.70 18.38 9.80
C ALA A 13 58.25 18.97 11.15
N HIS A 14 57.25 18.34 11.77
CA HIS A 14 57.27 18.04 13.20
C HIS A 14 56.42 16.80 13.46
N GLY A 15 57.06 15.74 13.95
CA GLY A 15 56.39 14.55 14.43
C GLY A 15 55.91 14.69 15.87
N ALA A 16 54.92 13.89 16.25
CA ALA A 16 55.06 12.86 17.28
C ALA A 16 53.73 12.14 17.51
N ASP A 17 53.87 10.84 17.76
CA ASP A 17 53.04 9.95 18.58
C ASP A 17 51.70 9.38 18.09
N HIS A 18 51.74 8.05 17.99
CA HIS A 18 50.63 7.12 17.86
C HIS A 18 49.81 7.02 19.16
N ALA A 19 48.48 7.07 19.03
CA ALA A 19 47.54 6.33 19.86
C ALA A 19 46.29 5.97 19.03
N PRO A 20 45.71 4.76 19.17
CA PRO A 20 44.55 4.35 18.40
C PRO A 20 43.30 5.07 18.94
N SER A 21 42.62 5.82 18.07
CA SER A 21 41.30 6.39 18.38
C SER A 21 40.29 5.27 18.45
N THR A 22 39.81 5.02 19.66
CA THR A 22 38.65 4.19 19.98
C THR A 22 37.43 4.71 19.22
N ALA A 23 36.82 3.84 18.42
CA ALA A 23 35.49 4.03 17.89
C ALA A 23 34.54 4.32 19.07
N ALA A 24 34.02 5.55 19.13
CA ALA A 24 32.93 5.89 20.01
C ALA A 24 31.65 5.37 19.35
N ASP A 25 31.06 4.37 19.98
CA ASP A 25 29.66 3.98 19.84
C ASP A 25 28.78 5.22 19.76
N GLY A 26 28.25 5.48 18.56
CA GLY A 26 27.15 6.41 18.36
C GLY A 26 25.86 5.77 18.84
N SER A 27 25.71 5.63 20.15
CA SER A 27 24.43 5.36 20.80
C SER A 27 23.48 6.52 20.50
N GLY A 28 22.58 6.28 19.54
CA GLY A 28 21.51 7.18 19.16
C GLY A 28 20.30 6.37 18.70
N ASP A 29 20.02 5.27 19.38
CA ASP A 29 18.74 4.56 19.33
C ASP A 29 17.68 5.44 20.01
N GLU A 30 17.40 6.61 19.41
CA GLU A 30 16.12 7.26 19.63
C GLU A 30 15.10 6.33 18.99
N ALA A 31 14.55 5.42 19.81
CA ALA A 31 13.30 4.75 19.53
C ALA A 31 12.33 5.81 19.01
N ARG A 32 12.14 5.85 17.69
CA ARG A 32 11.22 6.76 17.02
C ARG A 32 9.83 6.41 17.50
N HIS A 33 9.45 7.01 18.62
CA HIS A 33 8.11 6.89 19.16
C HIS A 33 7.20 7.50 18.11
N TYR A 34 6.44 6.65 17.41
CA TYR A 34 5.48 7.11 16.43
C TYR A 34 4.58 8.15 17.10
N ARG A 35 4.63 9.37 16.59
CA ARG A 35 3.69 10.41 16.99
C ARG A 35 2.41 10.17 16.21
N HIS A 36 1.28 10.16 16.92
CA HIS A 36 -0.04 10.13 16.33
C HIS A 36 -0.13 11.21 15.24
N ASP A 37 -0.64 10.81 14.07
CA ASP A 37 -0.86 11.72 12.96
C ASP A 37 -2.18 12.44 13.21
N PRO A 38 -2.19 13.78 13.31
CA PRO A 38 -3.38 14.54 13.68
C PRO A 38 -4.53 14.40 12.68
N ARG A 39 -4.29 13.86 11.48
CA ARG A 39 -5.35 13.56 10.51
C ARG A 39 -6.17 12.33 10.92
N ASP A 40 -5.55 11.38 11.62
CA ASP A 40 -6.19 10.13 12.03
C ASP A 40 -7.09 10.34 13.24
N ALA A 41 -8.11 9.50 13.37
CA ALA A 41 -8.97 9.50 14.55
C ALA A 41 -8.13 9.34 15.83
N ALA A 42 -8.39 10.19 16.82
CA ALA A 42 -7.66 10.15 18.10
C ALA A 42 -8.07 8.95 18.97
N HIS A 43 -9.28 8.45 18.79
CA HIS A 43 -9.82 7.31 19.52
C HIS A 43 -10.60 6.41 18.58
N VAL A 44 -10.29 5.11 18.63
CA VAL A 44 -10.96 4.05 17.86
C VAL A 44 -11.25 2.92 18.83
N ASP A 45 -12.51 2.48 18.85
CA ASP A 45 -12.90 1.28 19.57
C ASP A 45 -12.48 0.04 18.76
N LEU A 46 -11.36 -0.55 19.14
CA LEU A 46 -10.77 -1.68 18.42
C LEU A 46 -11.63 -2.95 18.56
N ASP A 47 -12.36 -3.10 19.66
CA ASP A 47 -13.22 -4.26 19.86
C ASP A 47 -14.47 -4.13 18.99
N ALA A 48 -15.06 -2.93 18.91
CA ALA A 48 -16.16 -2.67 17.98
C ALA A 48 -15.78 -2.96 16.51
N VAL A 49 -14.57 -2.61 16.07
CA VAL A 49 -14.07 -2.95 14.72
C VAL A 49 -13.86 -4.46 14.54
N ASN A 50 -13.33 -5.14 15.56
CA ASN A 50 -13.09 -6.59 15.48
C ASN A 50 -14.36 -7.44 15.54
N ASP A 51 -15.42 -6.92 16.15
CA ASP A 51 -16.66 -7.66 16.39
C ASP A 51 -17.73 -7.39 15.31
N GLN A 52 -17.36 -6.69 14.23
CA GLN A 52 -18.21 -6.40 13.06
C GLN A 52 -17.59 -6.96 11.77
N ASN A 53 -18.45 -7.19 10.76
CA ASN A 53 -17.98 -7.51 9.43
C ASN A 53 -17.66 -6.22 8.69
N HIS A 54 -16.44 -6.12 8.19
CA HIS A 54 -16.01 -5.03 7.33
C HIS A 54 -15.41 -5.60 6.05
N TYR A 55 -15.91 -5.17 4.90
CA TYR A 55 -15.42 -5.59 3.60
C TYR A 55 -14.75 -4.43 2.86
N ALA A 56 -13.77 -4.78 2.04
CA ALA A 56 -13.16 -3.86 1.09
C ALA A 56 -13.12 -4.49 -0.30
N LEU A 57 -13.34 -3.69 -1.33
CA LEU A 57 -13.15 -4.08 -2.72
C LEU A 57 -12.10 -3.18 -3.36
N TYR A 58 -11.03 -3.81 -3.87
CA TYR A 58 -10.09 -3.18 -4.78
C TYR A 58 -10.50 -3.52 -6.22
N ALA A 59 -10.84 -2.52 -7.03
CA ALA A 59 -11.24 -2.69 -8.42
C ALA A 59 -10.23 -1.98 -9.34
N VAL A 60 -9.55 -2.75 -10.18
CA VAL A 60 -8.54 -2.26 -11.12
C VAL A 60 -9.08 -2.30 -12.54
N MET A 61 -8.95 -1.18 -13.23
CA MET A 61 -9.47 -0.94 -14.57
C MET A 61 -8.35 -0.49 -15.52
N ARG A 62 -8.53 -0.81 -16.80
CA ARG A 62 -7.74 -0.32 -17.92
C ARG A 62 -8.60 0.58 -18.80
N LEU A 63 -8.02 1.68 -19.28
CA LEU A 63 -8.63 2.53 -20.30
C LEU A 63 -8.48 1.85 -21.67
N VAL A 64 -9.62 1.51 -22.29
CA VAL A 64 -9.67 0.83 -23.60
C VAL A 64 -10.14 1.73 -24.74
N ALA A 65 -10.76 2.86 -24.39
CA ALA A 65 -11.19 3.87 -25.34
C ALA A 65 -10.91 5.26 -24.76
N PRO A 66 -10.55 6.24 -25.58
CA PRO A 66 -10.31 7.60 -25.10
C PRO A 66 -11.59 8.21 -24.52
N LEU A 67 -11.43 9.06 -23.51
CA LEU A 67 -12.53 9.87 -22.97
C LEU A 67 -12.85 11.03 -23.94
N PRO A 68 -14.06 11.62 -23.89
CA PRO A 68 -14.43 12.75 -24.73
C PRO A 68 -13.39 13.88 -24.73
N ALA A 69 -13.06 14.43 -25.90
CA ALA A 69 -12.04 15.49 -26.01
C ALA A 69 -12.50 16.83 -25.43
N ALA A 70 -13.79 17.14 -25.51
CA ALA A 70 -14.36 18.37 -24.99
C ALA A 70 -14.44 18.34 -23.45
N GLU A 71 -13.83 19.33 -22.79
CA GLU A 71 -13.80 19.42 -21.32
C GLU A 71 -15.18 19.38 -20.65
N PRO A 72 -16.24 20.06 -21.17
CA PRO A 72 -17.57 19.97 -20.56
C PRO A 72 -18.15 18.55 -20.58
N GLU A 73 -17.99 17.84 -21.70
CA GLU A 73 -18.50 16.47 -21.86
C GLU A 73 -17.69 15.48 -21.01
N ARG A 74 -16.36 15.61 -20.99
CA ARG A 74 -15.49 14.80 -20.13
C ARG A 74 -15.85 14.95 -18.66
N ARG A 75 -16.04 16.19 -18.21
CA ARG A 75 -16.46 16.48 -16.83
C ARG A 75 -17.79 15.82 -16.52
N GLN A 76 -18.79 15.99 -17.38
CA GLN A 76 -20.10 15.38 -17.21
C GLN A 76 -20.01 13.85 -17.10
N VAL A 77 -19.29 13.20 -18.01
CA VAL A 77 -19.07 11.74 -17.99
C VAL A 77 -18.49 11.27 -16.65
N VAL A 78 -17.51 11.99 -16.11
CA VAL A 78 -16.88 11.64 -14.84
C VAL A 78 -17.82 11.88 -13.66
N GLU A 79 -18.37 13.09 -13.53
CA GLU A 79 -19.20 13.50 -12.40
C GLU A 79 -20.48 12.66 -12.29
N GLU A 80 -21.17 12.42 -13.40
CA GLU A 80 -22.35 11.55 -13.41
C GLU A 80 -22.02 10.10 -13.04
N SER A 81 -20.85 9.61 -13.46
CA SER A 81 -20.41 8.24 -13.13
C SER A 81 -20.05 8.09 -11.66
N VAL A 82 -19.35 9.07 -11.09
CA VAL A 82 -19.03 9.10 -9.65
C VAL A 82 -20.31 9.16 -8.83
N ALA A 83 -21.22 10.09 -9.14
CA ALA A 83 -22.51 10.20 -8.45
C ALA A 83 -23.34 8.91 -8.57
N PHE A 84 -23.32 8.26 -9.73
CA PHE A 84 -24.04 7.00 -9.94
C PHE A 84 -23.48 5.86 -9.08
N VAL A 85 -22.15 5.77 -8.92
CA VAL A 85 -21.48 4.83 -8.01
C VAL A 85 -21.81 5.15 -6.56
N GLU A 86 -21.68 6.42 -6.13
CA GLU A 86 -21.95 6.84 -4.75
C GLU A 86 -23.40 6.58 -4.33
N ALA A 87 -24.33 6.59 -5.27
CA ALA A 87 -25.73 6.22 -5.03
C ALA A 87 -25.95 4.73 -4.67
N SER A 88 -24.90 3.89 -4.66
CA SER A 88 -24.94 2.55 -4.02
C SER A 88 -24.91 2.63 -2.49
N GLY A 89 -24.41 3.74 -1.91
CA GLY A 89 -24.16 3.89 -0.48
C GLY A 89 -22.72 3.53 -0.07
N VAL A 90 -21.90 3.05 -0.99
CA VAL A 90 -20.52 2.64 -0.70
C VAL A 90 -19.65 3.78 -0.18
N THR A 91 -18.73 3.48 0.73
CA THR A 91 -17.67 4.42 1.09
C THR A 91 -16.52 4.30 0.09
N THR A 92 -16.26 5.36 -0.69
CA THR A 92 -15.06 5.41 -1.55
C THR A 92 -13.85 5.88 -0.76
N ARG A 93 -12.91 4.97 -0.47
CA ARG A 93 -11.65 5.31 0.21
C ARG A 93 -10.75 6.14 -0.71
N GLY A 94 -10.68 5.78 -1.99
CA GLY A 94 -9.94 6.56 -2.97
C GLY A 94 -10.02 6.04 -4.39
N TRP A 95 -9.75 6.97 -5.31
CA TRP A 95 -9.41 6.70 -6.69
C TRP A 95 -7.89 6.89 -6.84
N TYR A 96 -7.24 6.03 -7.60
CA TYR A 96 -5.79 6.00 -7.71
C TYR A 96 -5.34 5.93 -9.16
N ASP A 97 -4.48 6.86 -9.55
CA ASP A 97 -3.76 6.85 -10.82
C ASP A 97 -2.60 5.86 -10.71
N ILE A 98 -2.77 4.69 -11.31
CA ILE A 98 -1.80 3.59 -11.30
C ILE A 98 -1.09 3.45 -12.66
N ALA A 99 -1.41 4.31 -13.62
CA ALA A 99 -0.81 4.29 -14.94
C ALA A 99 0.71 4.51 -14.85
N GLY A 100 1.47 3.79 -15.68
CA GLY A 100 2.94 3.87 -15.71
C GLY A 100 3.66 3.01 -14.67
N PHE A 101 2.99 2.52 -13.62
CA PHE A 101 3.54 1.48 -12.73
C PHE A 101 3.45 0.08 -13.33
N ARG A 102 2.52 -0.09 -14.28
CA ARG A 102 2.27 -1.34 -14.99
C ARG A 102 1.79 -1.04 -16.42
N PRO A 103 2.00 -1.96 -17.38
CA PRO A 103 1.55 -1.76 -18.75
C PRO A 103 0.05 -2.07 -18.98
N ASP A 104 -0.61 -2.72 -18.03
CA ASP A 104 -1.93 -3.34 -18.22
C ASP A 104 -3.06 -2.70 -17.42
N ALA A 105 -2.81 -1.62 -16.66
CA ALA A 105 -3.80 -1.01 -15.78
C ALA A 105 -3.57 0.51 -15.61
N ASP A 106 -4.66 1.28 -15.50
CA ASP A 106 -4.62 2.75 -15.50
C ASP A 106 -5.33 3.37 -14.29
N LEU A 107 -6.33 2.69 -13.74
CA LEU A 107 -7.16 3.19 -12.64
C LEU A 107 -7.41 2.11 -11.60
N LEU A 108 -7.30 2.47 -10.32
CA LEU A 108 -7.80 1.66 -9.21
C LEU A 108 -8.83 2.45 -8.42
N VAL A 109 -9.93 1.79 -8.04
CA VAL A 109 -10.91 2.31 -7.09
C VAL A 109 -10.96 1.38 -5.88
N TRP A 110 -10.88 1.97 -4.69
CA TRP A 110 -10.94 1.24 -3.42
C TRP A 110 -12.20 1.65 -2.65
N TRP A 111 -13.10 0.68 -2.49
CA TRP A 111 -14.37 0.81 -1.80
C TRP A 111 -14.40 0.02 -0.50
N LEU A 112 -15.18 0.53 0.47
CA LEU A 112 -15.41 -0.06 1.79
C LEU A 112 -16.92 -0.11 2.07
N ASP A 113 -17.38 -1.21 2.64
CA ASP A 113 -18.74 -1.34 3.19
C ASP A 113 -18.81 -2.57 4.13
N ASP A 114 -19.82 -2.63 5.00
CA ASP A 114 -20.07 -3.77 5.88
C ASP A 114 -20.92 -4.84 5.17
N ASP A 115 -21.58 -4.48 4.06
CA ASP A 115 -22.33 -5.37 3.19
C ASP A 115 -21.61 -5.59 1.84
N PRO A 116 -21.20 -6.83 1.52
CA PRO A 116 -20.54 -7.11 0.25
C PRO A 116 -21.46 -6.91 -0.97
N GLU A 117 -22.79 -6.92 -0.81
CA GLU A 117 -23.72 -6.63 -1.90
C GLU A 117 -23.67 -5.14 -2.32
N VAL A 118 -23.42 -4.23 -1.37
CA VAL A 118 -23.19 -2.79 -1.67
C VAL A 118 -21.91 -2.61 -2.48
N LEU A 119 -20.84 -3.34 -2.15
CA LEU A 119 -19.60 -3.34 -2.93
C LEU A 119 -19.82 -3.87 -4.36
N GLN A 120 -20.62 -4.93 -4.52
CA GLN A 120 -20.99 -5.45 -5.84
C GLN A 120 -21.82 -4.43 -6.64
N ASP A 121 -22.81 -3.79 -6.01
CA ASP A 121 -23.62 -2.75 -6.65
C ASP A 121 -22.75 -1.58 -7.14
N ALA A 122 -21.83 -1.08 -6.30
CA ALA A 122 -20.87 -0.05 -6.67
C ALA A 122 -20.02 -0.43 -7.89
N TYR A 123 -19.50 -1.67 -7.91
CA TYR A 123 -18.73 -2.19 -9.04
C TYR A 123 -19.57 -2.26 -10.32
N HIS A 124 -20.81 -2.79 -10.23
CA HIS A 124 -21.73 -2.86 -11.38
C HIS A 124 -22.12 -1.47 -11.89
N ARG A 125 -22.32 -0.50 -11.01
CA ARG A 125 -22.58 0.89 -11.37
C ARG A 125 -21.41 1.53 -12.09
N LEU A 126 -20.18 1.33 -11.61
CA LEU A 126 -19.00 1.82 -12.32
C LEU A 126 -18.94 1.24 -13.73
N ARG A 127 -19.16 -0.08 -13.89
CA ARG A 127 -19.20 -0.76 -15.19
C ARG A 127 -20.31 -0.26 -16.11
N ALA A 128 -21.49 0.06 -15.57
CA ALA A 128 -22.64 0.54 -16.32
C ALA A 128 -22.64 2.06 -16.58
N SER A 129 -21.77 2.81 -15.90
CA SER A 129 -21.69 4.27 -15.98
C SER A 129 -21.17 4.76 -17.34
N ALA A 130 -21.24 6.09 -17.54
CA ALA A 130 -20.68 6.71 -18.74
C ALA A 130 -19.17 6.52 -18.85
N LEU A 131 -18.44 6.68 -17.74
CA LEU A 131 -17.01 6.42 -17.67
C LEU A 131 -16.69 4.93 -17.87
N GLY A 132 -17.54 4.05 -17.33
CA GLY A 132 -17.42 2.59 -17.45
C GLY A 132 -17.36 2.08 -18.88
N ARG A 133 -17.97 2.79 -19.86
CA ARG A 133 -17.90 2.44 -21.28
C ARG A 133 -16.51 2.57 -21.90
N HIS A 134 -15.61 3.30 -21.25
CA HIS A 134 -14.23 3.50 -21.67
C HIS A 134 -13.24 2.61 -20.91
N LEU A 135 -13.74 1.83 -19.96
CA LEU A 135 -12.95 1.03 -19.03
C LEU A 135 -13.25 -0.46 -19.18
N GLU A 136 -12.25 -1.29 -18.97
CA GLU A 136 -12.46 -2.72 -18.75
C GLU A 136 -11.78 -3.20 -17.46
N PRO A 137 -12.28 -4.27 -16.83
CA PRO A 137 -11.71 -4.79 -15.60
C PRO A 137 -10.43 -5.56 -15.90
N VAL A 138 -9.41 -5.34 -15.06
CA VAL A 138 -8.13 -6.05 -15.12
C VAL A 138 -8.01 -7.00 -13.95
N TRP A 139 -8.37 -6.54 -12.76
CA TRP A 139 -8.28 -7.32 -11.52
C TRP A 139 -9.26 -6.76 -10.50
N SER A 140 -9.86 -7.65 -9.71
CA SER A 140 -10.65 -7.26 -8.56
C SER A 140 -10.40 -8.22 -7.40
N CYS A 141 -10.43 -7.70 -6.19
CA CYS A 141 -10.29 -8.53 -4.99
C CYS A 141 -11.10 -7.94 -3.85
N VAL A 142 -12.05 -8.74 -3.35
CA VAL A 142 -12.78 -8.47 -2.11
C VAL A 142 -12.00 -9.05 -0.95
N GLY A 143 -11.82 -8.27 0.11
CA GLY A 143 -11.26 -8.73 1.38
C GLY A 143 -12.23 -8.52 2.53
N LEU A 144 -12.22 -9.45 3.48
CA LEU A 144 -12.96 -9.40 4.74
C LEU A 144 -11.97 -9.10 5.88
N HIS A 145 -12.31 -8.15 6.74
CA HIS A 145 -11.64 -7.98 8.01
C HIS A 145 -11.87 -9.22 8.88
N THR A 146 -10.78 -9.83 9.34
CA THR A 146 -10.80 -10.91 10.31
C THR A 146 -9.81 -10.54 11.42
N PRO A 147 -10.20 -10.59 12.71
CA PRO A 147 -9.30 -10.26 13.79
C PRO A 147 -7.97 -11.02 13.70
N ALA A 148 -6.86 -10.31 13.86
CA ALA A 148 -5.53 -10.91 13.72
C ALA A 148 -5.28 -12.02 14.75
N GLU A 149 -4.64 -13.11 14.31
CA GLU A 149 -4.45 -14.35 15.09
C GLU A 149 -3.73 -14.11 16.43
N PHE A 150 -2.70 -13.26 16.46
CA PHE A 150 -1.82 -13.09 17.64
C PHE A 150 -1.89 -11.72 18.32
N ASN A 151 -2.38 -10.70 17.61
CA ASN A 151 -2.44 -9.33 18.12
C ASN A 151 -3.75 -8.67 17.71
N ARG A 152 -4.79 -8.80 18.54
CA ARG A 152 -6.11 -8.20 18.29
C ARG A 152 -6.10 -6.68 18.13
N ARG A 153 -5.04 -5.99 18.58
CA ARG A 153 -4.88 -4.55 18.36
C ARG A 153 -4.43 -4.20 16.93
N HIS A 154 -3.96 -5.18 16.17
CA HIS A 154 -3.64 -5.00 14.77
C HIS A 154 -4.91 -5.09 13.93
N ILE A 155 -5.51 -3.94 13.66
CA ILE A 155 -6.66 -3.79 12.77
C ILE A 155 -6.24 -3.11 11.46
N PRO A 156 -6.96 -3.35 10.35
CA PRO A 156 -6.70 -2.67 9.08
C PRO A 156 -6.85 -1.16 9.21
N ALA A 157 -5.89 -0.39 8.70
CA ALA A 157 -5.94 1.07 8.72
C ALA A 157 -7.23 1.62 8.06
N CYS A 158 -7.74 0.96 7.02
CA CYS A 158 -8.96 1.38 6.34
C CYS A 158 -10.23 1.37 7.19
N PHE A 159 -10.25 0.59 8.29
CA PHE A 159 -11.35 0.54 9.26
C PHE A 159 -10.97 1.17 10.61
N GLY A 160 -9.67 1.37 10.85
CA GLY A 160 -9.13 1.89 12.10
C GLY A 160 -9.05 3.42 12.21
N GLY A 161 -9.96 4.15 11.57
CA GLY A 161 -10.00 5.63 11.65
C GLY A 161 -8.80 6.35 11.05
N VAL A 162 -8.01 5.67 10.21
CA VAL A 162 -6.86 6.26 9.52
C VAL A 162 -7.32 6.87 8.20
N VAL A 163 -7.01 8.15 7.98
CA VAL A 163 -7.37 8.81 6.72
C VAL A 163 -6.57 8.20 5.55
N PRO A 164 -7.14 8.12 4.34
CA PRO A 164 -6.38 7.68 3.18
C PRO A 164 -5.12 8.53 2.99
N ARG A 165 -4.00 7.91 2.62
CA ARG A 165 -2.76 8.64 2.29
C ARG A 165 -2.61 8.84 0.78
N ASP A 166 -1.61 9.62 0.40
CA ASP A 166 -1.41 10.07 -0.98
C ASP A 166 -1.00 8.94 -1.93
N TRP A 167 -0.34 7.89 -1.43
CA TRP A 167 0.09 6.73 -2.21
C TRP A 167 -0.51 5.44 -1.68
N LEU A 168 -0.86 4.53 -2.60
CA LEU A 168 -1.28 3.17 -2.30
C LEU A 168 -0.37 2.18 -3.04
N MET A 169 -0.03 1.10 -2.36
CA MET A 169 0.46 -0.16 -2.95
C MET A 169 -0.44 -1.29 -2.48
N VAL A 170 -1.09 -1.99 -3.41
CA VAL A 170 -1.91 -3.16 -3.11
C VAL A 170 -1.43 -4.39 -3.87
N TYR A 171 -1.44 -5.54 -3.21
CA TYR A 171 -1.12 -6.83 -3.82
C TYR A 171 -1.82 -7.97 -3.07
N PRO A 172 -2.18 -9.07 -3.76
CA PRO A 172 -2.66 -10.26 -3.10
C PRO A 172 -1.49 -11.07 -2.52
N PHE A 173 -1.80 -11.99 -1.62
CA PHE A 173 -0.79 -12.78 -0.94
C PHE A 173 -1.27 -14.17 -0.56
N VAL A 174 -0.34 -15.12 -0.65
CA VAL A 174 -0.56 -16.53 -0.35
C VAL A 174 0.66 -17.06 0.41
N ARG A 175 0.43 -17.62 1.60
CA ARG A 175 1.45 -18.24 2.45
C ARG A 175 1.90 -19.59 1.88
N SER A 176 3.00 -20.13 2.42
CA SER A 176 3.40 -21.51 2.14
C SER A 176 2.36 -22.51 2.66
N TYR A 177 2.30 -23.69 2.03
CA TYR A 177 1.31 -24.72 2.39
C TYR A 177 1.38 -25.16 3.85
N ASP A 178 2.57 -25.17 4.42
CA ASP A 178 2.83 -25.56 5.80
C ASP A 178 2.53 -24.45 6.82
N TRP A 179 2.36 -23.20 6.40
CA TRP A 179 2.25 -22.04 7.31
C TRP A 179 1.22 -22.26 8.41
N TYR A 180 0.00 -22.63 8.02
CA TYR A 180 -1.12 -22.87 8.95
C TYR A 180 -0.98 -24.17 9.76
N LEU A 181 0.00 -25.03 9.43
CA LEU A 181 0.30 -26.28 10.12
C LEU A 181 1.47 -26.16 11.11
N LEU A 182 2.25 -25.07 11.05
CA LEU A 182 3.32 -24.79 12.00
C LEU A 182 2.77 -24.65 13.43
N ASP A 183 3.66 -24.74 14.42
CA ASP A 183 3.27 -24.44 15.80
C ASP A 183 2.83 -22.96 15.91
N PRO A 184 1.70 -22.65 16.58
CA PRO A 184 1.22 -21.28 16.73
C PRO A 184 2.23 -20.33 17.38
N GLN A 185 3.09 -20.82 18.29
CA GLN A 185 4.12 -19.98 18.93
C GLN A 185 5.22 -19.60 17.93
N GLU A 186 5.56 -20.52 17.03
CA GLU A 186 6.53 -20.28 15.96
C GLU A 186 6.00 -19.22 14.98
N ARG A 187 4.74 -19.37 14.52
CA ARG A 187 4.06 -18.34 13.71
C ARG A 187 4.01 -16.99 14.42
N SER A 188 3.64 -16.98 15.71
CA SER A 188 3.57 -15.75 16.50
C SER A 188 4.93 -15.06 16.59
N ARG A 189 6.01 -15.80 16.81
CA ARG A 189 7.38 -15.26 16.85
C ARG A 189 7.76 -14.62 15.50
N MET A 190 7.55 -15.35 14.40
CA MET A 190 7.83 -14.85 13.05
C MET A 190 7.01 -13.59 12.73
N MET A 191 5.74 -13.55 13.11
CA MET A 191 4.89 -12.39 12.87
C MET A 191 5.26 -11.18 13.72
N ALA A 192 5.69 -11.39 14.97
CA ALA A 192 6.21 -10.31 15.81
C ALA A 192 7.51 -9.73 15.22
N GLU A 193 8.41 -10.58 14.72
CA GLU A 193 9.62 -10.14 14.02
C GLU A 193 9.31 -9.38 12.73
N HIS A 194 8.35 -9.87 11.95
CA HIS A 194 7.88 -9.23 10.73
C HIS A 194 7.30 -7.83 11.01
N GLY A 195 6.48 -7.68 12.05
CA GLY A 195 5.96 -6.39 12.50
C GLY A 195 7.06 -5.42 12.92
N ARG A 196 8.08 -5.91 13.66
CA ARG A 196 9.24 -5.11 14.07
C ARG A 196 10.07 -4.60 12.90
N HIS A 197 10.24 -5.41 11.85
CA HIS A 197 10.98 -5.01 10.64
C HIS A 197 10.12 -4.25 9.62
N GLY A 198 8.80 -4.23 9.79
CA GLY A 198 7.88 -3.48 8.96
C GLY A 198 7.41 -2.21 9.65
N PHE A 199 6.15 -2.22 10.06
CA PHE A 199 5.43 -1.04 10.56
C PHE A 199 6.05 -0.40 11.81
N SER A 200 6.85 -1.11 12.62
CA SER A 200 7.55 -0.44 13.73
C SER A 200 8.68 0.50 13.25
N GLN A 201 9.36 0.19 12.14
CA GLN A 201 10.38 1.06 11.53
C GLN A 201 9.78 2.09 10.55
N TYR A 202 8.57 1.78 10.05
CA TYR A 202 7.81 2.59 9.09
C TYR A 202 6.41 2.91 9.63
N PRO A 203 6.28 3.59 10.78
CA PRO A 203 4.99 3.74 11.45
C PRO A 203 4.06 4.75 10.75
N ASP A 204 4.61 5.55 9.85
CA ASP A 204 3.87 6.41 8.91
C ASP A 204 3.22 5.62 7.77
N VAL A 205 3.68 4.39 7.48
CA VAL A 205 3.02 3.51 6.51
C VAL A 205 1.83 2.80 7.17
N LYS A 206 0.67 2.90 6.53
CA LYS A 206 -0.62 2.44 7.06
C LYS A 206 -1.03 1.17 6.36
N GLY A 207 -1.06 0.07 7.11
CA GLY A 207 -1.34 -1.26 6.57
C GLY A 207 -2.79 -1.69 6.74
N SER A 208 -3.39 -2.20 5.67
CA SER A 208 -4.67 -2.90 5.68
C SER A 208 -4.45 -4.32 5.14
N THR A 209 -4.54 -5.32 6.02
CA THR A 209 -4.42 -6.74 5.65
C THR A 209 -5.77 -7.39 5.84
N LEU A 210 -6.35 -7.92 4.77
CA LEU A 210 -7.69 -8.50 4.78
C LEU A 210 -7.65 -9.94 4.26
N ALA A 211 -8.50 -10.78 4.83
CA ALA A 211 -8.62 -12.19 4.43
C ALA A 211 -9.45 -12.31 3.14
N THR A 212 -9.05 -13.22 2.24
CA THR A 212 -9.72 -13.43 0.96
C THR A 212 -10.03 -14.90 0.65
N PHE A 213 -9.91 -15.77 1.66
CA PHE A 213 -10.19 -17.21 1.56
C PHE A 213 -11.60 -17.48 1.01
N GLY A 214 -11.68 -18.18 -0.12
CA GLY A 214 -12.95 -18.50 -0.76
C GLY A 214 -13.63 -17.32 -1.47
N LEU A 215 -13.04 -16.12 -1.43
CA LEU A 215 -13.51 -14.91 -2.13
C LEU A 215 -12.71 -14.63 -3.41
N SER A 216 -11.52 -15.21 -3.54
CA SER A 216 -10.56 -15.00 -4.63
C SER A 216 -9.61 -16.20 -4.75
N ASP A 217 -8.65 -16.10 -5.67
CA ASP A 217 -7.56 -17.08 -5.83
C ASP A 217 -6.45 -16.95 -4.75
N TYR A 218 -6.64 -16.08 -3.75
CA TYR A 218 -5.63 -15.70 -2.76
C TYR A 218 -6.09 -16.00 -1.33
N GLU A 219 -5.18 -15.85 -0.37
CA GLU A 219 -5.48 -15.99 1.06
C GLU A 219 -5.66 -14.62 1.74
N TRP A 220 -4.92 -13.62 1.27
CA TRP A 220 -4.95 -12.26 1.77
C TRP A 220 -4.87 -11.24 0.63
N VAL A 221 -5.35 -10.02 0.89
CA VAL A 221 -5.03 -8.82 0.13
C VAL A 221 -4.43 -7.78 1.08
N LEU A 222 -3.31 -7.18 0.68
CA LEU A 222 -2.58 -6.21 1.47
C LEU A 222 -2.58 -4.87 0.75
N GLY A 223 -3.19 -3.85 1.36
CA GLY A 223 -3.14 -2.46 0.89
C GLY A 223 -2.35 -1.61 1.87
N PHE A 224 -1.25 -1.01 1.40
CA PHE A 224 -0.39 -0.13 2.19
C PHE A 224 -0.44 1.30 1.67
N GLU A 225 -0.65 2.24 2.58
CA GLU A 225 -0.79 3.67 2.27
C GLU A 225 0.30 4.51 2.95
N ALA A 226 0.87 5.48 2.25
CA ALA A 226 1.83 6.42 2.80
C ALA A 226 1.77 7.78 2.09
N ASP A 227 2.31 8.83 2.69
CA ASP A 227 2.34 10.16 2.07
C ASP A 227 3.38 10.25 0.94
N THR A 228 4.41 9.39 0.94
CA THR A 228 5.41 9.33 -0.13
C THR A 228 5.71 7.89 -0.54
N LEU A 229 6.02 7.71 -1.83
CA LEU A 229 6.22 6.40 -2.44
C LEU A 229 7.43 5.63 -1.89
N ASP A 230 8.52 6.34 -1.54
CA ASP A 230 9.74 5.75 -0.97
C ASP A 230 9.49 5.04 0.37
N ARG A 231 8.48 5.47 1.12
CA ARG A 231 8.10 4.81 2.38
C ARG A 231 7.47 3.44 2.12
N LEU A 232 6.68 3.32 1.06
CA LEU A 232 6.09 2.04 0.63
C LEU A 232 7.16 1.07 0.13
N GLU A 233 8.12 1.55 -0.68
CA GLU A 233 9.27 0.72 -1.09
C GLU A 233 10.06 0.26 0.14
N GLY A 234 10.39 1.20 1.03
CA GLY A 234 11.25 0.92 2.18
C GLY A 234 10.66 -0.12 3.12
N VAL A 235 9.35 -0.06 3.42
CA VAL A 235 8.73 -1.06 4.30
C VAL A 235 8.73 -2.46 3.66
N LEU A 236 8.45 -2.56 2.35
CA LEU A 236 8.46 -3.84 1.64
C LEU A 236 9.86 -4.44 1.56
N HIS A 237 10.85 -3.60 1.28
CA HIS A 237 12.25 -3.99 1.20
C HIS A 237 12.75 -4.46 2.57
N HIS A 238 12.50 -3.70 3.63
CA HIS A 238 12.99 -4.06 4.95
C HIS A 238 12.34 -5.36 5.49
N GLN A 239 11.07 -5.61 5.16
CA GLN A 239 10.40 -6.88 5.45
C GLN A 239 11.00 -8.09 4.71
N ARG A 240 11.89 -7.90 3.71
CA ARG A 240 12.63 -9.01 3.09
C ARG A 240 13.59 -9.69 4.06
N TYR A 241 14.08 -8.98 5.08
CA TYR A 241 15.00 -9.51 6.09
C TYR A 241 14.27 -10.14 7.28
N THR A 242 13.25 -10.97 7.00
CA THR A 242 12.43 -11.62 8.04
C THR A 242 12.21 -13.09 7.71
N GLU A 243 12.18 -13.96 8.72
CA GLU A 243 11.96 -15.40 8.54
C GLU A 243 10.61 -15.71 7.87
N ALA A 244 9.60 -14.85 8.08
CA ALA A 244 8.30 -14.94 7.44
C ALA A 244 8.36 -14.97 5.89
N ARG A 245 9.46 -14.54 5.28
CA ARG A 245 9.70 -14.61 3.83
C ARG A 245 9.92 -16.02 3.30
N LEU A 246 10.36 -16.96 4.13
CA LEU A 246 10.47 -18.37 3.77
C LEU A 246 9.09 -19.00 3.52
N HIS A 247 8.03 -18.38 4.05
CA HIS A 247 6.67 -18.90 4.04
C HIS A 247 5.74 -18.12 3.10
N VAL A 248 6.18 -17.86 1.87
CA VAL A 248 5.41 -17.11 0.86
C VAL A 248 5.43 -17.84 -0.49
N ARG A 249 4.25 -18.03 -1.08
CA ARG A 249 4.08 -18.61 -2.43
C ARG A 249 3.76 -17.58 -3.49
N VAL A 250 2.86 -16.64 -3.18
CA VAL A 250 2.41 -15.61 -4.13
C VAL A 250 2.37 -14.29 -3.40
N ASP A 251 2.95 -13.25 -3.98
CA ASP A 251 2.87 -11.85 -3.54
C ASP A 251 2.70 -10.88 -4.72
N THR A 252 2.09 -11.35 -5.82
CA THR A 252 1.87 -10.60 -7.07
C THR A 252 0.47 -10.87 -7.63
N PRO A 253 -0.12 -9.97 -8.44
CA PRO A 253 0.44 -8.71 -8.96
C PRO A 253 0.41 -7.53 -7.97
N PHE A 254 1.30 -6.56 -8.15
CA PHE A 254 1.28 -5.27 -7.45
C PHE A 254 0.55 -4.22 -8.27
N TYR A 255 -0.36 -3.46 -7.66
CA TYR A 255 -0.92 -2.22 -8.19
C TYR A 255 -0.50 -1.07 -7.27
N THR A 256 0.22 -0.09 -7.81
CA THR A 256 0.77 1.03 -7.05
C THR A 256 0.43 2.33 -7.77
N GLY A 257 0.05 3.36 -7.03
CA GLY A 257 -0.33 4.62 -7.64
C GLY A 257 -0.66 5.72 -6.63
N ARG A 258 -0.82 6.92 -7.16
CA ARG A 258 -1.14 8.11 -6.37
C ARG A 258 -2.66 8.26 -6.27
N ARG A 259 -3.16 8.56 -5.07
CA ARG A 259 -4.54 8.98 -4.87
C ARG A 259 -4.81 10.26 -5.67
N VAL A 260 -5.96 10.34 -6.30
CA VAL A 260 -6.28 11.38 -7.27
C VAL A 260 -7.78 11.63 -7.27
N GLU A 261 -8.19 12.86 -7.60
CA GLU A 261 -9.60 13.13 -7.86
C GLU A 261 -10.00 12.54 -9.23
N PRO A 262 -11.21 11.96 -9.38
CA PRO A 262 -11.63 11.32 -10.64
C PRO A 262 -11.49 12.22 -11.87
N LEU A 263 -11.81 13.51 -11.73
CA LEU A 263 -11.70 14.48 -12.81
C LEU A 263 -10.23 14.79 -13.16
N GLU A 264 -9.36 14.89 -12.16
CA GLU A 264 -7.92 15.09 -12.38
C GLU A 264 -7.31 13.89 -13.10
N TRP A 265 -7.68 12.66 -12.71
CA TRP A 265 -7.28 11.44 -13.43
C TRP A 265 -7.77 11.47 -14.87
N ALA A 266 -9.04 11.81 -15.09
CA ALA A 266 -9.64 11.89 -16.42
C ALA A 266 -8.94 12.92 -17.31
N GLN A 267 -8.49 14.06 -16.77
CA GLN A 267 -7.78 15.09 -17.53
C GLN A 267 -6.41 14.64 -18.06
N ARG A 268 -5.78 13.65 -17.41
CA ARG A 268 -4.50 13.06 -17.83
C ARG A 268 -4.65 12.04 -18.95
N GLN A 269 -5.86 11.52 -19.17
CA GLN A 269 -6.10 10.48 -20.18
C GLN A 269 -6.04 11.04 -21.60
N PRO A 270 -5.65 10.20 -22.60
CA PRO A 270 -5.57 10.61 -23.99
C PRO A 270 -6.80 11.38 -24.49
N ARG A 271 -6.54 12.38 -25.33
CA ARG A 271 -7.55 13.16 -26.05
C ARG A 271 -7.49 12.74 -27.52
N VAL A 272 -8.63 12.35 -28.07
CA VAL A 272 -8.74 11.86 -29.46
C VAL A 272 -9.87 12.60 -30.15
#